data_AF-A0A9D4GRZ1-F1
#
_entry.id   AF-A0A9D4GRZ1-F1
#
_cell.length_a   1.000
_cell.length_b   1.000
_cell.length_c   1.000
_cell.angle_alpha   90.00
_cell.angle_beta   90.00
_cell.angle_gamma   90.00
#
_symmetry.space_group_name_H-M   'P 1'
#
loop_
_entity.id
_entity.type
_entity.pdbx_description
1 polymer ?
#
loop_
_entity_poly.entity_id
_entity_poly.type
_entity_poly.pdbx_seq_one_letter_code
_entity_poly.pdbx_strand_id
1 'polypeptide(L)'
;MWMPLNKTKSLIIIAAHRYNLGRCSVERWSKLNDQLLELAVQSNGSERVNHKNVFAGASRYDYEYLKHYTGLKDSVQLISSFSGFYTGGNKYKPTEPEILVLSLRDTFMPTLTNMTDIRIYSLYEKYKRNELSDLVKHKAIIYIPYAVMSFKHTEFYSLNIPLFMPSAKYFRNNGGFGSNRTSTSWPHCDNDPDLWWKMPSHPSSPHTYNPNAEFAKDAEAEMYWLQFSDFYDWPHIQYFDAVDELHRVLFTADFQAIHEAMTAENDIRKKELLEKWCTIIPQIKKG
;
A
#
# COMPACT_ATOMS: atom_id res chain seq x y z
N MET A 1 -0.78 -11.15 20.67
CA MET A 1 -1.39 -12.37 20.10
C MET A 1 -0.54 -13.54 20.56
N TRP A 2 -0.99 -14.34 21.53
CA TRP A 2 -0.27 -15.58 21.84
C TRP A 2 -0.81 -16.65 20.88
N MET A 3 0.01 -17.06 19.92
CA MET A 3 -0.31 -18.16 19.02
C MET A 3 0.34 -19.43 19.58
N PRO A 4 -0.43 -20.39 20.12
CA PRO A 4 0.07 -21.72 20.44
C PRO A 4 0.27 -22.47 19.13
N LEU A 5 1.25 -22.06 18.34
CA LEU A 5 1.73 -22.93 17.30
C LEU A 5 2.59 -23.98 17.97
N ASN A 6 2.29 -25.24 17.65
CA ASN A 6 3.24 -26.31 17.90
C ASN A 6 4.60 -25.83 17.40
N LYS A 7 5.65 -25.97 18.23
CA LYS A 7 7.02 -25.49 17.98
C LYS A 7 7.70 -26.20 16.79
N THR A 8 6.92 -26.73 15.86
CA THR A 8 7.28 -27.57 14.72
C THR A 8 6.90 -26.95 13.37
N LYS A 9 6.35 -25.72 13.34
CA LYS A 9 5.91 -25.06 12.10
C LYS A 9 6.56 -23.70 11.93
N SER A 10 7.13 -23.48 10.75
CA SER A 10 7.57 -22.15 10.30
C SER A 10 6.37 -21.27 9.96
N LEU A 11 6.46 -19.97 10.28
CA LEU A 11 5.47 -18.95 9.95
C LEU A 11 5.95 -18.05 8.82
N ILE A 12 4.99 -17.60 8.01
CA ILE A 12 5.17 -16.43 7.16
C ILE A 12 4.17 -15.38 7.62
N ILE A 13 4.68 -14.25 8.12
CA ILE A 13 3.89 -13.11 8.56
C ILE A 13 4.13 -11.99 7.56
N ILE A 14 3.10 -11.67 6.77
CA ILE A 14 3.13 -10.57 5.81
C ILE A 14 2.20 -9.47 6.32
N ALA A 15 2.77 -8.36 6.74
CA ALA A 15 2.03 -7.18 7.15
C ALA A 15 1.44 -6.50 5.90
N ALA A 16 0.12 -6.45 5.84
CA ALA A 16 -0.65 -5.72 4.87
C ALA A 16 -1.54 -4.76 5.66
N HIS A 17 -1.36 -3.44 5.48
CA HIS A 17 -2.15 -2.40 6.18
C HIS A 17 -1.79 -2.23 7.67
N ARG A 18 -0.50 -2.05 7.97
CA ARG A 18 0.15 -1.90 9.29
C ARG A 18 -0.09 -3.10 10.22
N TYR A 19 0.99 -3.76 10.66
CA TYR A 19 0.91 -4.99 11.47
C TYR A 19 0.22 -4.83 12.84
N ASN A 20 0.16 -3.60 13.35
CA ASN A 20 -0.36 -3.27 14.67
C ASN A 20 -1.82 -2.80 14.65
N LEU A 21 -2.53 -2.90 13.53
CA LEU A 21 -3.92 -2.45 13.40
C LEU A 21 -4.81 -3.01 14.53
N GLY A 22 -5.60 -2.13 15.17
CA GLY A 22 -6.47 -2.48 16.29
C GLY A 22 -5.74 -2.74 17.62
N ARG A 23 -4.47 -2.34 17.75
CA ARG A 23 -3.72 -2.33 19.02
C ARG A 23 -3.75 -0.93 19.63
N CYS A 24 -4.92 -0.55 20.16
CA CYS A 24 -5.20 0.81 20.62
C CYS A 24 -4.67 1.14 22.03
N SER A 25 -3.55 0.53 22.44
CA SER A 25 -2.85 0.90 23.67
C SER A 25 -1.37 0.57 23.56
N VAL A 26 -0.53 1.33 24.27
CA VAL A 26 0.92 1.13 24.31
C VAL A 26 1.26 -0.30 24.73
N GLU A 27 0.64 -0.79 25.80
CA GLU A 27 0.87 -2.15 26.30
C GLU A 27 0.60 -3.23 25.25
N ARG A 28 -0.54 -3.14 24.54
CA ARG A 28 -0.93 -4.15 23.53
C ARG A 28 -0.02 -4.12 22.31
N TRP A 29 0.48 -2.94 21.95
CA TRP A 29 1.42 -2.79 20.85
C TRP A 29 2.81 -3.27 21.25
N SER A 30 3.37 -2.82 22.37
CA SER A 30 4.67 -3.29 22.86
C SER A 30 4.70 -4.80 22.99
N LYS A 31 3.63 -5.40 23.56
CA LYS A 31 3.49 -6.85 23.63
C LYS A 31 3.49 -7.53 22.25
N LEU A 32 2.93 -6.89 21.23
CA LEU A 32 3.01 -7.42 19.85
C LEU A 32 4.44 -7.34 19.31
N ASN A 33 5.17 -6.26 19.57
CA ASN A 33 6.56 -6.10 19.14
C ASN A 33 7.46 -7.16 19.79
N ASP A 34 7.33 -7.36 21.10
CA ASP A 34 8.09 -8.36 21.85
C ASP A 34 7.85 -9.77 21.29
N GLN A 35 6.60 -10.09 20.96
CA GLN A 35 6.25 -11.38 20.37
C GLN A 35 6.83 -11.59 18.96
N LEU A 36 6.86 -10.54 18.13
CA LEU A 36 7.48 -10.62 16.81
C LEU A 36 9.00 -10.79 16.92
N LEU A 37 9.63 -10.09 17.87
CA LEU A 37 11.05 -10.24 18.18
C LEU A 37 11.40 -11.64 18.70
N GLU A 38 10.60 -12.18 19.62
CA GLU A 38 10.79 -13.54 20.14
C GLU A 38 10.73 -14.58 19.00
N LEU A 39 9.75 -14.45 18.10
CA LEU A 39 9.62 -15.32 16.92
C LEU A 39 10.79 -15.19 15.94
N ALA A 40 11.45 -14.04 15.87
CA ALA A 40 12.62 -13.80 15.03
C ALA A 40 13.94 -14.29 15.66
N VAL A 41 14.09 -14.21 17.00
CA VAL A 41 15.27 -14.70 17.70
C VAL A 41 15.32 -16.24 17.71
N GLN A 42 14.17 -16.89 17.92
CA GLN A 42 14.09 -18.35 17.91
C GLN A 42 14.53 -18.97 16.57
N SER A 43 14.45 -18.24 15.46
CA SER A 43 14.95 -18.71 14.16
C SER A 43 16.48 -18.68 13.98
N ASN A 44 17.23 -18.02 14.86
CA ASN A 44 18.64 -17.71 14.62
C ASN A 44 19.66 -18.36 15.59
N GLY A 45 19.26 -19.06 16.66
CA GLY A 45 20.19 -19.23 17.79
C GLY A 45 20.13 -20.48 18.68
N SER A 46 19.43 -21.57 18.37
CA SER A 46 19.58 -22.79 19.20
C SER A 46 19.48 -24.07 18.40
N GLU A 47 20.41 -25.00 18.63
CA GLU A 47 20.48 -26.36 18.06
C GLU A 47 19.20 -27.20 18.22
N ARG A 48 18.20 -26.72 18.95
CA ARG A 48 17.00 -27.50 19.29
C ARG A 48 15.71 -27.10 18.61
N VAL A 49 15.65 -26.02 17.83
CA VAL A 49 14.45 -25.68 17.04
C VAL A 49 14.85 -24.91 15.77
N ASN A 50 14.85 -25.60 14.62
CA ASN A 50 15.34 -25.08 13.35
C ASN A 50 14.21 -24.53 12.46
N HIS A 51 13.28 -23.72 12.98
CA HIS A 51 12.22 -23.11 12.16
C HIS A 51 12.59 -21.69 11.76
N LYS A 52 12.60 -21.41 10.46
CA LYS A 52 12.88 -20.08 9.91
C LYS A 52 11.56 -19.37 9.66
N ASN A 53 11.14 -18.54 10.61
CA ASN A 53 10.02 -17.64 10.42
C ASN A 53 10.42 -16.54 9.41
N VAL A 54 9.46 -16.13 8.58
CA VAL A 54 9.62 -15.05 7.61
C VAL A 54 8.70 -13.90 8.00
N PHE A 55 9.28 -12.71 8.11
CA PHE A 55 8.56 -11.46 8.34
C PHE A 55 8.66 -10.63 7.07
N ALA A 56 7.55 -10.06 6.62
CA ALA A 56 7.53 -9.24 5.43
C ALA A 56 6.52 -8.10 5.48
N GLY A 57 6.78 -7.05 4.70
CA GLY A 57 5.79 -6.05 4.32
C GLY A 57 5.20 -6.35 2.94
N ALA A 58 3.89 -6.16 2.78
CA ALA A 58 3.17 -6.30 1.51
C ALA A 58 3.32 -5.06 0.60
N SER A 59 3.85 -3.97 1.14
CA SER A 59 4.16 -2.69 0.50
C SER A 59 5.47 -2.16 1.07
N ARG A 60 6.11 -1.20 0.39
CA ARG A 60 7.29 -0.52 0.95
C ARG A 60 6.97 0.23 2.23
N TYR A 61 5.78 0.82 2.31
CA TYR A 61 5.28 1.46 3.54
C TYR A 61 5.23 0.47 4.70
N ASP A 62 4.58 -0.68 4.54
CA ASP A 62 4.46 -1.70 5.59
C ASP A 62 5.82 -2.30 5.98
N TYR A 63 6.72 -2.44 5.00
CA TYR A 63 8.11 -2.89 5.21
C TYR A 63 8.89 -1.94 6.12
N GLU A 64 8.90 -0.64 5.81
CA GLU A 64 9.59 0.36 6.63
C GLU A 64 8.90 0.59 7.98
N TYR A 65 7.57 0.54 8.02
CA TYR A 65 6.78 0.66 9.24
C TYR A 65 7.10 -0.47 10.23
N LEU A 66 7.20 -1.71 9.74
CA LEU A 66 7.56 -2.86 10.58
C LEU A 66 8.98 -2.68 11.16
N LYS A 67 9.95 -2.26 10.35
CA LYS A 67 11.33 -2.00 10.79
C LYS A 67 11.40 -0.88 11.83
N HIS A 68 10.64 0.20 11.61
CA HIS A 68 10.59 1.37 12.49
C HIS A 68 10.20 1.02 13.93
N TYR A 69 9.20 0.15 14.12
CA TYR A 69 8.69 -0.17 15.46
C TYR A 69 9.26 -1.45 16.08
N THR A 70 9.67 -2.43 15.29
CA THR A 70 10.12 -3.73 15.81
C THR A 70 11.64 -3.85 15.87
N GLY A 71 12.39 -3.08 15.09
CA GLY A 71 13.84 -3.23 15.00
C GLY A 71 14.32 -4.45 14.21
N LEU A 72 13.42 -5.20 13.55
CA LEU A 72 13.72 -6.39 12.72
C LEU A 72 14.44 -6.08 11.39
N LYS A 73 15.39 -5.14 11.38
CA LYS A 73 15.95 -4.52 10.18
C LYS A 73 16.44 -5.52 9.13
N ASP A 74 17.16 -6.56 9.55
CA ASP A 74 17.77 -7.55 8.65
C ASP A 74 16.92 -8.81 8.48
N SER A 75 15.78 -8.89 9.17
CA SER A 75 14.90 -10.08 9.19
C SER A 75 13.56 -9.85 8.46
N VAL A 76 13.28 -8.62 8.04
CA VAL A 76 12.09 -8.28 7.26
C VAL A 76 12.41 -8.28 5.77
N GLN A 77 11.53 -8.86 4.97
CA GLN A 77 11.59 -8.84 3.51
C GLN A 77 10.49 -7.95 2.93
N LEU A 78 10.72 -7.36 1.76
CA LEU A 78 9.65 -6.73 0.98
C LEU A 78 9.06 -7.77 0.01
N ILE A 79 7.82 -8.18 0.25
CA ILE A 79 7.05 -9.06 -0.64
C ILE A 79 5.90 -8.23 -1.20
N SER A 80 6.21 -7.41 -2.20
CA SER A 80 5.25 -6.47 -2.78
C SER A 80 4.00 -7.20 -3.30
N SER A 81 2.84 -6.66 -2.97
CA SER A 81 1.56 -7.16 -3.44
C SER A 81 1.50 -7.15 -4.96
N PHE A 82 0.98 -8.23 -5.54
CA PHE A 82 0.85 -8.38 -7.00
C PHE A 82 -0.42 -9.14 -7.34
N SER A 83 -1.34 -8.49 -8.04
CA SER A 83 -2.65 -9.05 -8.39
C SER A 83 -2.64 -9.76 -9.75
N GLY A 84 -1.53 -9.70 -10.49
CA GLY A 84 -1.40 -10.29 -11.83
C GLY A 84 -1.62 -11.82 -11.89
N PHE A 85 -1.56 -12.54 -10.77
CA PHE A 85 -1.82 -13.98 -10.74
C PHE A 85 -3.30 -14.35 -10.93
N TYR A 86 -4.23 -13.45 -10.61
CA TYR A 86 -5.66 -13.71 -10.69
C TYR A 86 -6.40 -12.80 -11.68
N THR A 87 -5.67 -12.04 -12.51
CA THR A 87 -6.30 -11.21 -13.55
C THR A 87 -7.08 -12.03 -14.58
N GLY A 88 -6.90 -13.36 -14.63
CA GLY A 88 -7.73 -14.25 -15.44
C GLY A 88 -7.61 -14.01 -16.94
N GLY A 89 -6.49 -13.44 -17.39
CA GLY A 89 -6.28 -13.05 -18.79
C GLY A 89 -6.97 -11.74 -19.19
N ASN A 90 -7.62 -11.03 -18.26
CA ASN A 90 -8.09 -9.67 -18.52
C ASN A 90 -6.88 -8.77 -18.81
N LYS A 91 -6.90 -8.13 -19.97
CA LYS A 91 -5.85 -7.22 -20.44
C LYS A 91 -6.52 -5.92 -20.85
N TYR A 92 -5.84 -4.81 -20.59
CA TYR A 92 -6.21 -3.49 -21.09
C TYR A 92 -6.61 -3.56 -22.57
N LYS A 93 -7.85 -3.18 -22.86
CA LYS A 93 -8.45 -3.18 -24.19
C LYS A 93 -9.49 -2.07 -24.20
N PRO A 94 -9.05 -0.80 -24.28
CA PRO A 94 -9.94 0.33 -24.14
C PRO A 94 -10.94 0.37 -25.31
N THR A 95 -12.22 0.13 -25.01
CA THR A 95 -13.34 0.26 -25.96
C THR A 95 -14.30 1.37 -25.57
N GLU A 96 -14.31 1.75 -24.28
CA GLU A 96 -15.12 2.83 -23.75
C GLU A 96 -14.34 4.15 -23.82
N PRO A 97 -14.99 5.25 -24.24
CA PRO A 97 -14.34 6.56 -24.29
C PRO A 97 -14.17 7.18 -22.90
N GLU A 98 -14.84 6.64 -21.88
CA GLU A 98 -14.87 7.24 -20.55
C GLU A 98 -13.65 6.89 -19.68
N ILE A 99 -13.34 7.82 -18.79
CA ILE A 99 -12.37 7.67 -17.71
C ILE A 99 -13.13 7.39 -16.42
N LEU A 100 -12.68 6.37 -15.69
CA LEU A 100 -13.26 6.03 -14.39
C LEU A 100 -12.60 6.85 -13.29
N VAL A 101 -13.37 7.18 -12.26
CA VAL A 101 -12.87 7.77 -11.02
C VAL A 101 -13.17 6.84 -9.88
N LEU A 102 -12.17 6.53 -9.07
CA LEU A 102 -12.37 5.92 -7.78
C LEU A 102 -11.80 6.83 -6.70
N SER A 103 -12.71 7.39 -5.90
CA SER A 103 -12.41 8.19 -4.72
C SER A 103 -13.35 7.77 -3.61
N LEU A 104 -12.83 7.58 -2.39
CA LEU A 104 -13.66 7.50 -1.17
C LEU A 104 -13.80 8.87 -0.49
N ARG A 105 -13.26 9.92 -1.10
CA ARG A 105 -13.42 11.31 -0.64
C ARG A 105 -14.57 11.94 -1.42
N ASP A 106 -15.68 12.17 -0.74
CA ASP A 106 -16.92 12.73 -1.32
C ASP A 106 -16.70 14.10 -1.98
N THR A 107 -15.68 14.84 -1.54
CA THR A 107 -15.37 16.18 -2.04
C THR A 107 -14.64 16.19 -3.38
N PHE A 108 -14.10 15.07 -3.86
CA PHE A 108 -13.32 15.06 -5.11
C PHE A 108 -14.20 15.09 -6.36
N MET A 109 -15.23 14.25 -6.43
CA MET A 109 -16.09 14.15 -7.63
C MET A 109 -16.70 15.50 -8.07
N PRO A 110 -17.23 16.35 -7.15
CA PRO A 110 -17.75 17.65 -7.52
C PRO A 110 -16.74 18.57 -8.23
N THR A 111 -15.43 18.44 -7.93
CA THR A 111 -14.39 19.26 -8.56
C THR A 111 -14.14 18.92 -10.03
N LEU A 112 -14.56 17.74 -10.48
CA LEU A 112 -14.38 17.29 -11.86
C LEU A 112 -15.49 17.79 -12.80
N THR A 113 -16.55 18.39 -12.25
CA THR A 113 -17.73 18.83 -13.01
C THR A 113 -17.42 19.88 -14.09
N ASN A 114 -16.30 20.58 -13.96
CA ASN A 114 -15.85 21.58 -14.94
C ASN A 114 -15.14 20.98 -16.17
N MET A 115 -14.85 19.67 -16.19
CA MET A 115 -14.17 19.01 -17.31
C MET A 115 -15.18 18.48 -18.34
N THR A 116 -15.84 19.38 -19.08
CA THR A 116 -16.94 19.01 -20.00
C THR A 116 -16.51 18.20 -21.22
N ASP A 117 -15.24 18.33 -21.63
CA ASP A 117 -14.71 17.70 -22.85
C ASP A 117 -14.22 16.26 -22.62
N ILE A 118 -14.20 15.80 -21.36
CA ILE A 118 -13.78 14.45 -20.97
C ILE A 118 -14.94 13.76 -20.27
N ARG A 119 -15.33 12.58 -20.75
CA ARG A 119 -16.36 11.78 -20.10
C ARG A 119 -15.79 11.08 -18.87
N ILE A 120 -16.18 11.55 -17.69
CA ILE A 120 -15.70 11.06 -16.40
C ILE A 120 -16.88 10.44 -15.64
N TYR A 121 -16.70 9.22 -15.13
CA TYR A 121 -17.72 8.53 -14.33
C TYR A 121 -17.12 7.97 -13.03
N SER A 122 -17.87 8.09 -11.93
CA SER A 122 -17.55 7.34 -10.72
C SER A 122 -17.63 5.84 -11.01
N LEU A 123 -16.62 5.09 -10.59
CA LEU A 123 -16.56 3.64 -10.73
C LEU A 123 -17.80 2.98 -10.10
N TYR A 124 -18.20 3.44 -8.91
CA TYR A 124 -19.32 2.84 -8.17
C TYR A 124 -20.69 3.24 -8.73
N GLU A 125 -20.80 4.40 -9.39
CA GLU A 125 -22.03 4.80 -10.07
C GLU A 125 -22.21 4.01 -11.38
N LYS A 126 -21.13 3.84 -12.15
CA LYS A 126 -21.17 3.08 -13.40
C LYS A 126 -21.33 1.57 -13.14
N TYR A 127 -20.65 1.05 -12.12
CA TYR A 127 -20.66 -0.36 -11.76
C TYR A 127 -20.99 -0.53 -10.27
N LYS A 128 -22.23 -0.95 -9.96
CA LYS A 128 -22.63 -1.30 -8.58
C LYS A 128 -21.72 -2.38 -7.99
N ARG A 129 -21.30 -3.32 -8.83
CA ARG A 129 -20.23 -4.29 -8.61
C ARG A 129 -19.46 -4.38 -9.92
N ASN A 130 -18.15 -4.23 -9.87
CA ASN A 130 -17.31 -4.31 -11.07
C ASN A 130 -16.58 -5.65 -11.11
N GLU A 131 -16.47 -6.25 -12.29
CA GLU A 131 -15.48 -7.29 -12.56
C GLU A 131 -14.19 -6.68 -13.11
N LEU A 132 -13.11 -7.47 -13.24
CA LEU A 132 -11.87 -6.99 -13.88
C LEU A 132 -12.09 -6.72 -15.38
N SER A 133 -12.98 -7.49 -16.01
CA SER A 133 -13.37 -7.36 -17.42
C SER A 133 -14.06 -6.03 -17.73
N ASP A 134 -14.72 -5.42 -16.74
CA ASP A 134 -15.32 -4.10 -16.86
C ASP A 134 -14.26 -3.01 -16.86
N LEU A 135 -13.27 -3.12 -15.99
CA LEU A 135 -12.22 -2.12 -15.80
C LEU A 135 -11.34 -1.96 -17.04
N VAL A 136 -10.95 -3.07 -17.66
CA VAL A 136 -10.01 -3.07 -18.80
C VAL A 136 -10.56 -2.43 -20.07
N LYS A 137 -11.87 -2.17 -20.13
CA LYS A 137 -12.54 -1.50 -21.25
C LYS A 137 -12.35 0.02 -21.23
N HIS A 138 -11.88 0.59 -20.12
CA HIS A 138 -11.71 2.03 -19.94
C HIS A 138 -10.28 2.49 -20.23
N LYS A 139 -10.14 3.69 -20.80
CA LYS A 139 -8.84 4.27 -21.19
C LYS A 139 -7.91 4.56 -20.01
N ALA A 140 -8.48 4.95 -18.88
CA ALA A 140 -7.72 5.35 -17.72
C ALA A 140 -8.58 5.31 -16.46
N ILE A 141 -7.92 5.35 -15.31
CA ILE A 141 -8.55 5.52 -14.00
C ILE A 141 -7.88 6.68 -13.28
N ILE A 142 -8.68 7.66 -12.86
CA ILE A 142 -8.31 8.61 -11.82
C ILE A 142 -8.55 7.92 -10.48
N TYR A 143 -7.49 7.67 -9.72
CA TYR A 143 -7.59 7.03 -8.41
C TYR A 143 -7.14 7.99 -7.33
N ILE A 144 -8.01 8.24 -6.36
CA ILE A 144 -7.70 8.99 -5.14
C ILE A 144 -7.53 7.97 -4.01
N PRO A 145 -6.29 7.62 -3.64
CA PRO A 145 -6.06 6.59 -2.66
C PRO A 145 -6.62 7.01 -1.30
N TYR A 146 -7.19 6.05 -0.58
CA TYR A 146 -7.67 6.24 0.80
C TYR A 146 -6.73 5.62 1.84
N ALA A 147 -5.84 4.72 1.42
CA ALA A 147 -4.86 4.05 2.27
C ALA A 147 -3.51 4.00 1.53
N VAL A 148 -2.42 3.93 2.28
CA VAL A 148 -1.04 3.88 1.74
C VAL A 148 -0.70 2.59 0.99
N MET A 149 -1.51 1.55 1.21
CA MET A 149 -1.61 0.38 0.36
C MET A 149 -3.08 -0.01 0.24
N SER A 150 -3.50 -0.39 -0.96
CA SER A 150 -4.81 -1.00 -1.19
C SER A 150 -4.73 -2.06 -2.28
N PHE A 151 -5.44 -3.18 -2.09
CA PHE A 151 -5.52 -4.21 -3.13
C PHE A 151 -6.18 -3.69 -4.42
N LYS A 152 -7.07 -2.70 -4.32
CA LYS A 152 -7.70 -2.09 -5.50
C LYS A 152 -6.67 -1.35 -6.37
N HIS A 153 -5.71 -0.67 -5.74
CA HIS A 153 -4.58 -0.09 -6.45
C HIS A 153 -3.72 -1.17 -7.11
N THR A 154 -3.40 -2.24 -6.38
CA THR A 154 -2.65 -3.39 -6.91
C THR A 154 -3.34 -4.01 -8.14
N GLU A 155 -4.66 -4.13 -8.11
CA GLU A 155 -5.47 -4.61 -9.23
C GLU A 155 -5.37 -3.70 -10.44
N PHE A 156 -5.64 -2.40 -10.29
CA PHE A 156 -5.57 -1.45 -11.39
C PHE A 156 -4.19 -1.45 -12.04
N TYR A 157 -3.14 -1.44 -11.23
CA TYR A 157 -1.78 -1.45 -11.72
C TYR A 157 -1.47 -2.76 -12.45
N SER A 158 -1.87 -3.91 -11.90
CA SER A 158 -1.64 -5.25 -12.52
C SER A 158 -2.42 -5.47 -13.82
N LEU A 159 -3.50 -4.72 -14.04
CA LEU A 159 -4.25 -4.73 -15.30
C LEU A 159 -3.62 -3.85 -16.38
N ASN A 160 -2.52 -3.15 -16.06
CA ASN A 160 -1.83 -2.20 -16.94
C ASN A 160 -2.77 -1.09 -17.44
N ILE A 161 -3.75 -0.69 -16.65
CA ILE A 161 -4.64 0.43 -16.99
C ILE A 161 -3.90 1.72 -16.62
N PRO A 162 -3.80 2.73 -17.50
CA PRO A 162 -3.21 4.02 -17.16
C PRO A 162 -3.84 4.64 -15.90
N LEU A 163 -2.99 5.02 -14.93
CA LEU A 163 -3.40 5.54 -13.63
C LEU A 163 -3.01 7.00 -13.46
N PHE A 164 -3.95 7.80 -12.97
CA PHE A 164 -3.78 9.21 -12.63
C PHE A 164 -4.10 9.41 -11.16
N MET A 165 -3.17 9.96 -10.39
CA MET A 165 -3.29 10.08 -8.94
C MET A 165 -2.79 11.44 -8.43
N PRO A 166 -3.23 11.89 -7.25
CA PRO A 166 -2.69 13.12 -6.68
C PRO A 166 -1.22 12.96 -6.30
N SER A 167 -0.43 13.99 -6.52
CA SER A 167 0.95 14.05 -6.03
C SER A 167 1.02 14.25 -4.50
N ALA A 168 2.21 14.06 -3.92
CA ALA A 168 2.41 14.39 -2.50
C ALA A 168 2.13 15.88 -2.23
N LYS A 169 2.44 16.75 -3.20
CA LYS A 169 2.14 18.19 -3.12
C LYS A 169 0.64 18.47 -3.14
N TYR A 170 -0.15 17.73 -3.92
CA TYR A 170 -1.61 17.81 -3.83
C TYR A 170 -2.08 17.51 -2.40
N PHE A 171 -1.66 16.39 -1.80
CA PHE A 171 -2.10 16.06 -0.44
C PHE A 171 -1.65 17.10 0.59
N ARG A 172 -0.42 17.58 0.49
CA ARG A 172 0.10 18.66 1.33
C ARG A 172 -0.75 19.93 1.26
N ASN A 173 -1.19 20.32 0.07
CA ASN A 173 -2.01 21.50 -0.15
C ASN A 173 -3.49 21.31 0.24
N ASN A 174 -3.95 20.06 0.40
CA ASN A 174 -5.35 19.70 0.65
C ASN A 174 -5.56 19.05 2.02
N GLY A 175 -4.77 19.43 3.02
CA GLY A 175 -4.97 19.02 4.42
C GLY A 175 -4.50 17.61 4.76
N GLY A 176 -3.63 17.02 3.93
CA GLY A 176 -3.02 15.73 4.15
C GLY A 176 -3.74 14.54 3.49
N PHE A 177 -3.12 13.38 3.63
CA PHE A 177 -3.60 12.10 3.11
C PHE A 177 -4.75 11.52 3.95
N GLY A 178 -4.86 11.93 5.22
CA GLY A 178 -5.94 11.52 6.11
C GLY A 178 -5.65 10.25 6.90
N SER A 179 -6.59 9.91 7.78
CA SER A 179 -6.38 9.07 8.96
C SER A 179 -6.22 7.57 8.66
N ASN A 180 -6.75 7.08 7.54
CA ASN A 180 -6.62 5.67 7.12
C ASN A 180 -5.17 5.23 6.83
N ARG A 181 -4.22 6.17 6.76
CA ARG A 181 -2.78 5.89 6.69
C ARG A 181 -2.20 5.37 8.00
N THR A 182 -2.67 5.87 9.13
CA THR A 182 -2.16 5.50 10.46
C THR A 182 -3.00 4.35 11.04
N SER A 183 -2.44 3.62 12.01
CA SER A 183 -3.17 2.61 12.80
C SER A 183 -3.63 3.12 14.16
N THR A 184 -3.32 4.38 14.52
CA THR A 184 -3.56 4.94 15.87
C THR A 184 -4.71 5.92 15.96
N SER A 185 -5.33 6.28 14.84
CA SER A 185 -6.45 7.21 14.79
C SER A 185 -7.71 6.53 14.25
N TRP A 186 -8.80 7.30 14.17
CA TRP A 186 -10.01 6.91 13.45
C TRP A 186 -9.72 6.44 12.02
N PRO A 187 -10.33 5.35 11.54
CA PRO A 187 -11.35 4.52 12.19
C PRO A 187 -10.77 3.32 12.99
N HIS A 188 -9.45 3.26 13.18
CA HIS A 188 -8.80 2.07 13.73
C HIS A 188 -8.65 2.10 15.24
N CYS A 189 -8.35 3.28 15.80
CA CYS A 189 -8.21 3.51 17.23
C CYS A 189 -8.69 4.92 17.58
N ASP A 190 -9.78 5.01 18.35
CA ASP A 190 -10.42 6.31 18.69
C ASP A 190 -10.37 6.65 20.16
N ASN A 191 -9.98 5.69 21.00
CA ASN A 191 -10.05 5.85 22.45
C ASN A 191 -8.87 6.65 23.02
N ASP A 192 -7.84 6.91 22.21
CA ASP A 192 -6.64 7.64 22.63
C ASP A 192 -6.08 8.47 21.45
N PRO A 193 -6.42 9.78 21.35
CA PRO A 193 -5.97 10.66 20.25
C PRO A 193 -4.45 10.88 20.24
N ASP A 194 -3.79 10.47 21.32
CA ASP A 194 -2.40 10.71 21.64
C ASP A 194 -1.55 9.44 21.49
N LEU A 195 -2.16 8.32 21.06
CA LEU A 195 -1.48 7.04 20.94
C LEU A 195 -0.28 7.09 19.98
N TRP A 196 -0.35 7.89 18.92
CA TRP A 196 0.73 8.02 17.95
C TRP A 196 2.03 8.51 18.57
N TRP A 197 2.00 9.49 19.49
CA TRP A 197 3.21 10.02 20.13
C TRP A 197 3.67 9.18 21.32
N LYS A 198 2.75 8.47 21.98
CA LYS A 198 3.05 7.57 23.10
C LYS A 198 3.85 6.34 22.69
N MET A 199 3.88 6.01 21.40
CA MET A 199 4.61 4.87 20.85
C MET A 199 5.94 5.31 20.25
N PRO A 200 7.06 5.19 21.00
CA PRO A 200 8.37 5.51 20.46
C PRO A 200 8.76 4.52 19.37
N SER A 201 9.57 4.99 18.42
CA SER A 201 10.26 4.12 17.47
C SER A 201 11.24 3.20 18.19
N HIS A 202 11.57 2.06 17.60
CA HIS A 202 12.67 1.25 18.09
C HIS A 202 14.00 2.03 17.99
N PRO A 203 14.95 1.89 18.94
CA PRO A 203 16.23 2.62 18.90
C PRO A 203 17.07 2.41 17.63
N SER A 204 16.88 1.28 16.94
CA SER A 204 17.54 0.98 15.66
C SER A 204 16.77 1.45 14.42
N SER A 205 15.64 2.14 14.61
CA SER A 205 14.84 2.69 13.51
C SER A 205 15.72 3.58 12.62
N PRO A 206 15.71 3.40 11.29
CA PRO A 206 16.43 4.28 10.39
C PRO A 206 15.67 5.59 10.10
N HIS A 207 14.45 5.75 10.63
CA HIS A 207 13.60 6.90 10.35
C HIS A 207 13.48 7.79 11.58
N THR A 208 13.60 9.10 11.36
CA THR A 208 13.46 10.15 12.38
C THR A 208 12.00 10.53 12.62
N TYR A 209 11.15 10.42 11.61
CA TYR A 209 9.74 10.80 11.70
C TYR A 209 8.84 9.66 12.15
N ASN A 210 7.79 9.99 12.90
CA ASN A 210 6.79 9.02 13.33
C ASN A 210 5.75 8.77 12.21
N PRO A 211 5.58 7.51 11.73
CA PRO A 211 4.63 7.18 10.67
C PRO A 211 3.17 7.34 11.05
N ASN A 212 2.83 7.62 12.31
CA ASN A 212 1.47 7.85 12.75
C ASN A 212 1.20 9.31 13.12
N ALA A 213 2.17 10.21 12.92
CA ALA A 213 1.94 11.63 13.15
C ALA A 213 0.84 12.15 12.21
N GLU A 214 -0.17 12.79 12.79
CA GLU A 214 -1.26 13.41 12.05
C GLU A 214 -0.77 14.64 11.29
N PHE A 215 -1.29 14.88 10.08
CA PHE A 215 -0.89 16.02 9.24
C PHE A 215 -0.96 17.37 9.98
N ALA A 216 -2.03 17.61 10.75
CA ALA A 216 -2.22 18.84 11.51
C ALA A 216 -1.21 19.04 12.66
N LYS A 217 -0.46 17.99 13.03
CA LYS A 217 0.56 18.01 14.08
C LYS A 217 1.96 18.03 13.47
N ASP A 218 2.20 17.24 12.43
CA ASP A 218 3.48 17.16 11.74
C ASP A 218 3.29 16.78 10.26
N ALA A 219 3.15 17.81 9.42
CA ALA A 219 2.97 17.64 7.99
C ALA A 219 4.22 17.04 7.31
N GLU A 220 5.43 17.33 7.81
CA GLU A 220 6.66 16.79 7.23
C GLU A 220 6.77 15.28 7.51
N ALA A 221 6.44 14.84 8.72
CA ALA A 221 6.38 13.42 9.05
C ALA A 221 5.39 12.68 8.15
N GLU A 222 4.19 13.23 7.94
CA GLU A 222 3.21 12.60 7.06
C GLU A 222 3.72 12.50 5.62
N MET A 223 4.24 13.60 5.05
CA MET A 223 4.74 13.61 3.66
C MET A 223 5.97 12.71 3.48
N TYR A 224 6.85 12.68 4.48
CA TYR A 224 7.99 11.77 4.50
C TYR A 224 7.53 10.32 4.41
N TRP A 225 6.56 9.91 5.21
CA TRP A 225 6.10 8.52 5.18
C TRP A 225 5.26 8.19 3.95
N LEU A 226 4.53 9.18 3.43
CA LEU A 226 3.68 8.99 2.26
C LEU A 226 4.49 8.56 1.02
N GLN A 227 5.75 8.97 0.90
CA GLN A 227 6.66 8.56 -0.19
C GLN A 227 6.83 7.04 -0.32
N PHE A 228 6.58 6.27 0.74
CA PHE A 228 6.69 4.81 0.73
C PHE A 228 5.40 4.09 0.32
N SER A 229 4.32 4.84 0.04
CA SER A 229 3.05 4.26 -0.40
C SER A 229 3.20 3.63 -1.78
N ASP A 230 2.47 2.55 -2.07
CA ASP A 230 2.59 1.81 -3.34
C ASP A 230 2.39 2.72 -4.56
N PHE A 231 1.46 3.67 -4.45
CA PHE A 231 1.17 4.63 -5.52
C PHE A 231 2.21 5.74 -5.69
N TYR A 232 3.30 5.77 -4.93
CA TYR A 232 4.49 6.58 -5.20
C TYR A 232 5.75 5.75 -5.41
N ASP A 233 5.74 4.50 -4.95
CA ASP A 233 6.83 3.54 -5.14
C ASP A 233 6.81 2.91 -6.53
N TRP A 234 5.63 2.75 -7.15
CA TRP A 234 5.48 2.10 -8.45
C TRP A 234 5.58 3.11 -9.62
N PRO A 235 6.31 2.78 -10.70
CA PRO A 235 6.57 3.72 -11.80
C PRO A 235 5.36 3.89 -12.72
N HIS A 236 5.46 4.81 -13.68
CA HIS A 236 4.49 5.05 -14.77
C HIS A 236 3.09 5.54 -14.35
N ILE A 237 2.81 5.68 -13.06
CA ILE A 237 1.64 6.42 -12.56
C ILE A 237 1.84 7.90 -12.88
N GLN A 238 0.79 8.54 -13.40
CA GLN A 238 0.79 9.96 -13.70
C GLN A 238 0.26 10.74 -12.50
N TYR A 239 0.94 11.83 -12.14
CA TYR A 239 0.56 12.65 -10.99
C TYR A 239 0.06 14.04 -11.40
N PHE A 240 -0.80 14.61 -10.57
CA PHE A 240 -1.24 15.99 -10.68
C PHE A 240 -1.14 16.70 -9.32
N ASP A 241 -0.77 17.99 -9.34
CA ASP A 241 -0.67 18.82 -8.13
C ASP A 241 -1.99 19.51 -7.79
N ALA A 242 -2.89 19.66 -8.77
CA ALA A 242 -4.19 20.32 -8.66
C ALA A 242 -5.20 19.75 -9.67
N VAL A 243 -6.50 19.91 -9.40
CA VAL A 243 -7.58 19.41 -10.27
C VAL A 243 -7.55 20.09 -11.65
N ASP A 244 -7.24 21.39 -11.71
CA ASP A 244 -7.14 22.11 -12.99
C ASP A 244 -6.01 21.54 -13.88
N GLU A 245 -4.94 21.03 -13.27
CA GLU A 245 -3.84 20.40 -13.99
C GLU A 245 -4.23 19.00 -14.51
N LEU A 246 -5.08 18.27 -13.78
CA LEU A 246 -5.53 16.94 -14.16
C LEU A 246 -6.17 16.95 -15.56
N HIS A 247 -6.93 17.99 -15.92
CA HIS A 247 -7.48 18.12 -17.28
C HIS A 247 -6.39 18.10 -18.35
N ARG A 248 -5.33 18.91 -18.18
CA ARG A 248 -4.18 18.97 -19.08
C ARG A 248 -3.50 17.61 -19.17
N VAL A 249 -3.23 17.00 -18.02
CA VAL A 249 -2.52 15.72 -17.93
C VAL A 249 -3.29 14.59 -18.62
N LEU A 250 -4.62 14.54 -18.46
CA LEU A 250 -5.47 13.58 -19.15
C LEU A 250 -5.55 13.81 -20.65
N PHE A 251 -5.64 15.08 -21.08
CA PHE A 251 -5.78 15.44 -22.48
C PHE A 251 -4.53 15.13 -23.30
N THR A 252 -3.35 15.32 -22.71
CA THR A 252 -2.06 15.12 -23.39
C THR A 252 -1.46 13.72 -23.21
N ALA A 253 -2.09 12.86 -22.41
CA ALA A 253 -1.52 11.55 -22.10
C ALA A 253 -1.56 10.60 -23.29
N ASP A 254 -0.43 9.96 -23.56
CA ASP A 254 -0.39 8.77 -24.41
C ASP A 254 -0.72 7.54 -23.56
N PHE A 255 -2.01 7.20 -23.51
CA PHE A 255 -2.50 6.05 -22.75
C PHE A 255 -1.88 4.72 -23.21
N GLN A 256 -1.54 4.60 -24.50
CA GLN A 256 -0.95 3.37 -25.03
C GLN A 256 0.51 3.23 -24.56
N ALA A 257 1.28 4.31 -24.62
CA ALA A 257 2.65 4.31 -24.10
C ALA A 257 2.70 4.05 -22.58
N ILE A 258 1.78 4.64 -21.80
CA ILE A 258 1.68 4.36 -20.35
C ILE A 258 1.37 2.89 -20.10
N HIS A 259 0.40 2.32 -20.83
CA HIS A 259 0.03 0.91 -20.74
C HIS A 259 1.23 -0.02 -21.05
N GLU A 260 1.96 0.25 -22.11
CA GLU A 260 3.13 -0.54 -22.53
C GLU A 260 4.24 -0.50 -21.48
N ALA A 261 4.52 0.68 -20.92
CA ALA A 261 5.49 0.85 -19.85
C ALA A 261 5.08 0.11 -18.56
N MET A 262 3.82 0.22 -18.15
CA MET A 262 3.27 -0.53 -17.01
C MET A 262 3.32 -2.05 -17.24
N THR A 263 3.09 -2.49 -18.48
CA THR A 263 3.18 -3.91 -18.85
C THR A 263 4.60 -4.44 -18.65
N ALA A 264 5.61 -3.72 -19.16
CA ALA A 264 7.01 -4.09 -19.00
C ALA A 264 7.41 -4.13 -17.51
N GLU A 265 6.99 -3.15 -16.72
CA GLU A 265 7.25 -3.13 -15.27
C GLU A 265 6.58 -4.31 -14.55
N ASN A 266 5.32 -4.64 -14.88
CA ASN A 266 4.64 -5.75 -14.23
C ASN A 266 5.25 -7.11 -14.56
N ASP A 267 5.87 -7.27 -15.72
CA ASP A 267 6.66 -8.48 -16.05
C ASP A 267 7.90 -8.59 -15.15
N ILE A 268 8.59 -7.48 -14.89
CA ILE A 268 9.73 -7.42 -13.95
C ILE A 268 9.25 -7.76 -12.54
N ARG A 269 8.23 -7.05 -12.04
CA ARG A 269 7.66 -7.26 -10.70
C ARG A 269 7.21 -8.70 -10.47
N LYS A 270 6.57 -9.32 -11.48
CA LYS A 270 6.16 -10.72 -11.41
C LYS A 270 7.35 -11.65 -11.26
N LYS A 271 8.40 -11.45 -12.04
CA LYS A 271 9.63 -12.25 -11.98
C LYS A 271 10.29 -12.13 -10.61
N GLU A 272 10.51 -10.91 -10.12
CA GLU A 272 11.13 -10.67 -8.81
C GLU A 272 10.33 -11.30 -7.66
N LEU A 273 8.99 -11.19 -7.71
CA LEU A 273 8.12 -11.80 -6.71
C LEU A 273 8.23 -13.32 -6.72
N LEU A 274 8.24 -13.95 -7.91
CA LEU A 274 8.43 -15.39 -8.04
C LEU A 274 9.79 -15.84 -7.51
N GLU A 275 10.86 -15.10 -7.80
CA GLU A 275 12.21 -15.39 -7.28
C GLU A 275 12.27 -15.33 -5.75
N LYS A 276 11.61 -14.33 -5.14
CA LYS A 276 11.46 -14.23 -3.68
C LYS A 276 10.74 -15.45 -3.11
N TRP A 277 9.61 -15.86 -3.69
CA TRP A 277 8.87 -17.04 -3.23
C TRP A 277 9.64 -18.34 -3.44
N CYS A 278 10.40 -18.48 -4.53
CA CYS A 278 11.33 -19.59 -4.75
C CYS A 278 12.43 -19.67 -3.69
N THR A 279 12.77 -18.56 -3.05
CA THR A 279 13.74 -18.51 -1.94
C THR A 279 13.09 -18.80 -0.59
N ILE A 280 11.90 -18.24 -0.34
CA ILE A 280 11.17 -18.37 0.93
C ILE A 280 10.63 -19.80 1.14
N ILE A 281 10.01 -20.41 0.13
CA ILE A 281 9.36 -21.72 0.27
C ILE A 281 10.34 -22.82 0.72
N PRO A 282 11.57 -22.93 0.16
CA PRO A 282 12.55 -23.90 0.65
C PRO A 282 13.04 -23.62 2.08
N GLN A 283 13.12 -22.36 2.49
CA GLN A 283 13.57 -21.99 3.85
C GLN A 283 12.60 -22.53 4.91
N ILE A 284 11.30 -22.42 4.65
CA ILE A 284 10.26 -22.87 5.60
C ILE A 284 10.02 -24.38 5.56
N LYS A 285 10.35 -25.07 4.46
CA LYS A 285 10.20 -26.53 4.31
C LYS A 285 11.31 -27.35 5.01
N LYS A 286 12.48 -26.73 5.26
CA LYS A 286 13.64 -27.38 5.88
C LYS A 286 13.63 -27.35 7.41
N GLY A 287 12.65 -26.71 8.02
CA GLY A 287 12.46 -26.64 9.47
C GLY A 287 11.17 -27.33 9.86
#